data_AF-A0A0F9R5E1-F1
#
_entry.id   AF-A0A0F9R5E1-F1
#
_cell.length_a   1.000
_cell.length_b   1.000
_cell.length_c   1.000
_cell.angle_alpha   90.00
_cell.angle_beta   90.00
_cell.angle_gamma   90.00
#
_symmetry.space_group_name_H-M   'P 1'
#
loop_
_entity.id
_entity.type
_entity.pdbx_description
1 polymer ?
#
loop_
_entity_poly.entity_id
_entity_poly.type
_entity_poly.pdbx_seq_one_letter_code
_entity_poly.pdbx_strand_id
1 'polypeptide(L)' 'MSIEVSKKHISLIRAGDTIDHCGKHRTVCTKDIKRGFCGITIFGDSYRLGTIPVAVVGYTD' A
#
# COMPACT_ATOMS: atom_id res chain seq x y z
N MET A 1 10.76 -18.89 -5.54
CA MET A 1 10.50 -17.44 -5.71
C MET A 1 9.25 -17.18 -6.53
N SER A 2 8.10 -17.32 -5.88
CA SER A 2 6.81 -16.93 -6.44
C SER A 2 6.42 -15.54 -5.93
N ILE A 3 5.83 -14.71 -6.79
CA ILE A 3 5.34 -13.39 -6.42
C ILE A 3 3.84 -13.50 -6.17
N GLU A 4 3.40 -13.20 -4.95
CA GLU A 4 1.98 -13.19 -4.60
C GLU A 4 1.49 -11.75 -4.49
N VAL A 5 0.49 -11.39 -5.31
CA VAL A 5 -0.10 -10.05 -5.29
C VAL A 5 -1.47 -10.11 -4.65
N SER A 6 -1.61 -9.50 -3.47
CA SER A 6 -2.85 -9.42 -2.70
C SER A 6 -3.43 -8.01 -2.77
N LYS A 7 -4.71 -7.88 -3.09
CA LYS A 7 -5.43 -6.59 -3.07
C LYS A 7 -5.97 -6.35 -1.66
N LYS A 8 -5.47 -5.33 -0.98
CA LYS A 8 -5.94 -4.94 0.36
C LYS A 8 -6.48 -3.52 0.34
N HIS A 9 -7.44 -3.24 1.22
CA HIS A 9 -7.88 -1.87 1.44
C HIS A 9 -6.74 -1.04 2.05
N ILE A 10 -6.65 0.25 1.71
CA ILE A 10 -5.59 1.16 2.16
C ILE A 10 -5.46 1.23 3.70
N SER A 11 -6.56 1.03 4.43
CA SER A 11 -6.56 1.01 5.90
C SER A 11 -5.95 -0.24 6.53
N LEU A 12 -5.77 -1.30 5.76
CA LEU A 12 -5.16 -2.55 6.21
C LEU A 12 -3.65 -2.60 5.96
N ILE A 13 -3.13 -1.63 5.20
CA ILE A 13 -1.71 -1.53 4.90
C ILE A 13 -0.97 -1.04 6.14
N ARG A 14 0.13 -1.72 6.46
CA ARG A 14 0.98 -1.40 7.61
C ARG A 14 2.40 -1.09 7.14
N ALA A 15 3.15 -0.44 8.02
CA ALA A 15 4.58 -0.27 7.81
C ALA A 15 5.24 -1.66 7.73
N GLY A 16 6.02 -1.89 6.68
CA GLY A 16 6.66 -3.18 6.35
C GLY A 16 6.01 -3.91 5.17
N ASP A 17 4.77 -3.58 4.78
CA ASP A 17 4.18 -4.14 3.56
C ASP A 17 4.90 -3.59 2.32
N THR A 18 5.16 -4.45 1.34
CA THR A 18 5.61 -4.02 0.01
C THR A 18 4.40 -3.86 -0.88
N ILE A 19 4.27 -2.71 -1.54
CA ILE A 19 3.15 -2.41 -2.43
C ILE A 19 3.64 -2.06 -3.82
N ASP A 20 2.84 -2.38 -4.84
CA ASP A 20 3.04 -1.79 -6.15
C ASP A 20 2.38 -0.40 -6.18
N HIS A 21 3.22 0.63 -6.30
CA HIS A 21 2.79 2.01 -6.35
C HIS A 21 3.40 2.67 -7.58
N CYS A 22 2.55 3.04 -8.55
CA CYS A 22 2.95 3.58 -9.85
C CYS A 22 3.89 2.65 -10.65
N GLY A 23 3.67 1.33 -10.62
CA GLY A 23 4.49 0.34 -11.34
C GLY A 23 5.87 0.13 -10.75
N LYS A 24 6.08 0.55 -9.49
CA LYS A 24 7.30 0.31 -8.72
C LYS A 24 6.93 -0.34 -7.39
N HIS A 25 7.58 -1.45 -7.09
CA HIS A 25 7.50 -2.06 -5.76
C HIS A 25 8.20 -1.17 -4.74
N ARG A 26 7.44 -0.72 -3.74
CA ARG A 26 7.93 0.11 -2.65
C ARG A 26 7.49 -0.48 -1.32
N THR A 27 8.43 -0.58 -0.39
CA THR A 27 8.11 -0.92 0.99
C THR A 27 7.55 0.30 1.69
N VAL A 28 6.38 0.16 2.29
CA VAL A 28 5.70 1.22 3.03
C VAL A 28 6.38 1.37 4.38
N CYS A 29 6.83 2.58 4.74
CA CYS A 29 7.29 2.88 6.09
C CYS A 29 6.25 3.75 6.83
N THR A 30 6.38 3.83 8.16
CA THR A 30 5.45 4.58 9.01
C THR A 30 5.34 6.06 8.61
N LYS A 31 6.42 6.65 8.08
CA LYS A 31 6.45 8.04 7.59
C LYS A 31 5.63 8.25 6.31
N ASP A 32 5.45 7.19 5.52
CA ASP A 32 4.79 7.23 4.23
C ASP A 32 3.28 7.06 4.38
N ILE A 33 2.82 6.47 5.48
CA ILE A 33 1.42 6.40 5.88
C ILE A 33 1.07 7.67 6.64
N LYS A 34 0.22 8.50 6.06
CA LYS A 34 -0.32 9.68 6.72
C LYS A 34 -1.82 9.54 6.88
N ARG A 35 -2.35 10.14 7.94
CA ARG A 35 -3.80 10.24 8.17
C ARG A 35 -4.15 11.71 8.30
N GLY A 36 -5.05 12.18 7.44
CA GLY A 36 -5.47 13.57 7.40
C GLY A 36 -6.97 13.69 7.13
N PHE A 37 -7.39 14.88 6.69
CA PHE A 37 -8.79 15.17 6.40
C PHE A 37 -9.37 14.24 5.32
N CYS A 38 -8.59 13.91 4.29
CA CYS A 38 -8.96 12.97 3.22
C CYS A 38 -8.69 11.49 3.58
N GLY A 39 -8.73 11.12 4.85
CA GLY A 39 -8.49 9.75 5.32
C GLY A 39 -7.02 9.35 5.31
N ILE A 40 -6.75 8.08 5.02
CA ILE A 40 -5.39 7.52 4.97
C ILE A 40 -4.80 7.83 3.60
N THR A 41 -3.54 8.24 3.57
CA THR A 41 -2.75 8.38 2.36
C THR A 41 -1.46 7.59 2.51
N ILE A 42 -1.06 6.91 1.44
CA ILE A 42 0.20 6.17 1.36
C ILE A 42 1.01 6.79 0.23
N PHE A 43 2.22 7.25 0.53
CA PHE A 43 3.05 8.02 -0.41
C PHE A 43 2.36 9.29 -0.96
N GLY A 44 1.35 9.82 -0.25
CA GLY A 44 0.56 10.98 -0.69
C GLY A 44 -0.71 10.63 -1.47
N ASP A 45 -0.89 9.37 -1.86
CA ASP A 45 -2.10 8.89 -2.53
C ASP A 45 -3.11 8.33 -1.55
N SER A 46 -4.37 8.78 -1.64
CA SER A 46 -5.49 8.25 -0.87
C SER A 46 -6.15 7.02 -1.51
N TYR A 47 -5.65 6.58 -2.67
CA TYR A 47 -6.27 5.51 -3.47
C TYR A 47 -7.78 5.76 -3.70
N ARG A 48 -8.13 7.00 -4.10
CA ARG A 48 -9.51 7.49 -4.22
C ARG A 48 -10.30 7.30 -2.91
N LEU A 49 -9.76 7.80 -1.79
CA LEU A 49 -10.37 7.68 -0.46
C LEU A 49 -10.61 6.21 -0.03
N GLY A 50 -9.73 5.30 -0.45
CA GLY A 50 -9.86 3.86 -0.18
C GLY A 50 -10.77 3.09 -1.14
N THR A 51 -11.35 3.74 -2.16
CA THR A 51 -12.18 3.07 -3.17
C THR A 51 -11.35 2.09 -4.01
N ILE A 52 -10.09 2.43 -4.28
CA ILE A 52 -9.18 1.55 -5.02
C ILE A 52 -8.37 0.72 -4.02
N PRO A 53 -8.33 -0.62 -4.17
CA PRO A 53 -7.48 -1.45 -3.35
C PRO A 53 -6.00 -1.26 -3.70
N VAL A 54 -5.14 -1.34 -2.70
CA VAL A 54 -3.69 -1.32 -2.84
C VAL A 54 -3.20 -2.72 -3.17
N ALA A 55 -2.33 -2.86 -4.17
CA ALA A 55 -1.70 -4.12 -4.53
C ALA A 55 -0.48 -4.35 -3.62
N VAL A 56 -0.61 -5.28 -2.67
CA VAL A 56 0.47 -5.72 -1.78
C VAL A 56 1.19 -6.89 -2.42
N VAL A 57 2.51 -6.84 -2.43
CA VAL A 57 3.39 -7.83 -3.03
C VAL A 57 4.09 -8.61 -1.92
N GLY A 58 3.87 -9.92 -1.87
CA GLY A 58 4.58 -10.87 -1.03
C GLY A 58 5.59 -11.67 -1.84
N TYR A 59 6.75 -11.94 -1.24
CA TYR A 59 7.76 -12.83 -1.79
C TYR A 59 7.78 -14.11 -0.96
N THR A 60 7.42 -15.21 -1.60
CA THR A 60 7.46 -16.55 -0.99
C THR A 60 8.60 -17.32 -1.63
N ASP A 61 9.42 -17.97 -0.79
CA ASP A 61 10.55 -18.82 -1.20
C ASP A 61 10.04 -20.09 -1.92
#